data_AF-A0A448MRM0-F1
#
_entry.id   AF-A0A448MRM0-F1
#
_cell.length_a   1.000
_cell.length_b   1.000
_cell.length_c   1.000
_cell.angle_alpha   90.00
_cell.angle_beta   90.00
_cell.angle_gamma   90.00
#
_symmetry.space_group_name_H-M   'P 1'
#
loop_
_entity.id
_entity.type
_entity.pdbx_description
1 polymer ?
#
loop_
_entity_poly.entity_id
_entity_poly.type
_entity_poly.pdbx_seq_one_letter_code
_entity_poly.pdbx_strand_id
1 'polypeptide(L)'
;MKYSHEAPSVTRLIWPNTTRQDVETSLTLISSTGESSTLRRIGDWSLFRILDIASKKVNGQSVDLSFKLNGGAINYRLMVDNGSNPFFNNMLSGFRLPSKLLDPEREPKGY
;
A
#
# COMPACT_ATOMS: atom_id res chain seq x y z
N MET A 1 13.28 4.55 -6.24
CA MET A 1 13.95 3.24 -6.44
C MET A 1 13.98 2.97 -7.93
N LYS A 2 15.14 2.65 -8.51
CA LYS A 2 15.30 2.34 -9.94
C LYS A 2 15.66 0.86 -10.05
N TYR A 3 14.97 0.11 -10.89
CA TYR A 3 15.26 -1.30 -11.18
C TYR A 3 15.53 -1.45 -12.68
N SER A 4 16.60 -2.15 -13.05
CA SER A 4 17.06 -2.28 -14.44
C SER A 4 17.46 -3.72 -14.78
N HIS A 5 16.61 -4.69 -14.44
CA HIS A 5 16.85 -6.13 -14.65
C HIS A 5 18.08 -6.71 -13.92
N GLU A 6 18.59 -5.98 -12.93
CA GLU A 6 19.65 -6.44 -12.03
C GLU A 6 19.08 -7.39 -10.95
N ALA A 7 19.95 -7.87 -10.05
CA ALA A 7 19.48 -8.62 -8.88
C ALA A 7 18.46 -7.78 -8.07
N PRO A 8 17.39 -8.38 -7.53
CA PRO A 8 16.42 -7.65 -6.71
C PRO A 8 17.12 -6.92 -5.56
N SER A 9 16.87 -5.61 -5.43
CA SER A 9 17.42 -4.80 -4.35
C SER A 9 16.34 -4.45 -3.32
N VAL A 10 16.69 -4.59 -2.04
CA VAL A 10 15.82 -4.22 -0.92
C VAL A 10 16.10 -2.78 -0.54
N THR A 11 15.08 -1.93 -0.54
CA THR A 11 15.16 -0.54 -0.09
C THR A 11 14.21 -0.33 1.08
N ARG A 12 14.70 0.30 2.15
CA ARG A 12 13.85 0.69 3.29
C ARG A 12 12.90 1.80 2.87
N LEU A 13 11.61 1.61 3.12
CA LEU A 13 10.58 2.62 2.91
C LEU A 13 10.21 3.26 4.25
N ILE A 14 10.14 4.60 4.29
CA ILE A 14 9.65 5.35 5.45
C ILE A 14 8.36 6.05 5.03
N TRP A 15 7.28 5.84 5.79
CA TRP A 15 6.01 6.53 5.60
C TRP A 15 5.37 6.84 6.97
N PRO A 16 4.71 7.99 7.14
CA PRO A 16 4.64 9.11 6.19
C PRO A 16 5.98 9.87 6.13
N ASN A 17 6.32 10.41 4.96
CA ASN A 17 7.46 11.32 4.83
C ASN A 17 6.96 12.76 4.94
N THR A 18 7.01 13.31 6.15
CA THR A 18 6.47 14.64 6.49
C THR A 18 7.42 15.79 6.21
N THR A 19 8.59 15.52 5.61
CA THR A 19 9.65 16.52 5.39
C THR A 19 9.42 17.35 4.13
N ARG A 20 8.43 17.01 3.29
CA ARG A 20 8.09 17.75 2.05
C ARG A 20 6.62 18.11 2.03
N GLN A 21 6.30 19.30 1.51
CA GLN A 21 4.91 19.76 1.30
C GLN A 21 4.22 18.99 0.16
N ASP A 22 4.98 18.56 -0.85
CA ASP A 22 4.44 17.84 -2.02
C ASP A 22 4.77 16.35 -1.93
N VAL A 23 4.02 15.62 -1.09
CA VAL A 23 4.15 14.16 -0.99
C VAL A 23 3.62 13.53 -2.27
N GLU A 24 4.48 12.78 -2.96
CA GLU A 24 4.15 12.07 -4.19
C GLU A 24 4.63 10.62 -4.14
N THR A 25 3.85 9.73 -4.72
CA THR A 25 4.30 8.39 -5.07
C THR A 25 4.11 8.19 -6.57
N SER A 26 5.18 7.80 -7.26
CA SER A 26 5.17 7.48 -8.68
C SER A 26 5.87 6.15 -8.95
N LEU A 27 5.36 5.44 -9.94
CA LEU A 27 5.84 4.15 -10.40
C LEU A 27 5.95 4.20 -11.91
N THR A 28 7.17 4.03 -12.43
CA THR A 28 7.44 4.07 -13.87
C THR A 28 7.93 2.71 -14.35
N LEU A 29 7.19 2.13 -15.29
CA LEU A 29 7.63 0.98 -16.09
C LEU A 29 8.38 1.51 -17.31
N ILE A 30 9.52 0.91 -17.62
CA ILE A 30 10.18 1.06 -18.91
C ILE A 30 10.16 -0.32 -19.56
N SER A 31 9.54 -0.41 -20.73
CA SER A 31 9.43 -1.66 -21.49
C SER A 31 10.71 -1.93 -22.30
N SER A 32 10.85 -3.16 -22.79
CA SER A 32 11.98 -3.55 -23.66
C SER A 32 11.95 -2.82 -25.01
N THR A 33 10.81 -2.29 -25.44
CA THR A 33 10.67 -1.48 -26.66
C THR A 33 11.04 -0.01 -26.44
N GLY A 34 11.38 0.38 -25.21
CA GLY A 34 11.74 1.75 -24.83
C GLY A 34 10.55 2.63 -24.46
N GLU A 35 9.32 2.14 -24.59
CA GLU A 35 8.14 2.86 -24.11
C GLU A 35 8.11 2.91 -22.58
N SER A 36 7.66 4.04 -22.04
CA SER A 36 7.50 4.22 -20.59
C SER A 36 6.05 4.43 -20.21
N SER A 37 5.65 3.88 -19.07
CA SER A 37 4.32 4.08 -18.49
C SER A 37 4.48 4.47 -17.03
N THR A 38 3.86 5.58 -16.63
CA THR A 38 3.98 6.10 -15.25
C THR A 38 2.62 6.15 -14.58
N LEU A 39 2.53 5.52 -13.41
CA LEU A 39 1.46 5.69 -12.45
C LEU A 39 1.88 6.72 -11.40
N ARG A 40 1.04 7.72 -11.13
CA ARG A 40 1.33 8.78 -10.17
C ARG A 40 0.14 9.06 -9.22
N ARG A 41 0.44 9.32 -7.95
CA ARG A 41 -0.50 9.82 -6.93
C ARG A 41 0.18 10.89 -6.08
N ILE A 42 -0.59 11.87 -5.63
CA ILE A 42 -0.13 13.01 -4.81
C ILE A 42 -0.91 13.05 -3.50
N GLY A 43 -0.32 13.65 -2.48
CA GLY A 43 -0.85 13.87 -1.14
C GLY A 43 -0.29 12.87 -0.13
N ASP A 44 -0.51 13.13 1.16
CA ASP A 44 0.06 12.34 2.27
C ASP A 44 -0.30 10.84 2.19
N TRP A 45 -1.44 10.54 1.57
CA TRP A 45 -1.98 9.19 1.35
C TRP A 45 -1.66 8.62 -0.04
N SER A 46 -0.78 9.24 -0.82
CA SER A 46 -0.44 8.82 -2.18
C SER A 46 0.06 7.37 -2.25
N LEU A 47 0.85 6.95 -1.26
CA LEU A 47 1.38 5.60 -1.18
C LEU A 47 0.25 4.58 -1.07
N PHE A 48 -0.67 4.76 -0.12
CA PHE A 48 -1.83 3.87 0.06
C PHE A 48 -2.70 3.81 -1.19
N ARG A 49 -2.97 4.97 -1.82
CA ARG A 49 -3.74 5.03 -3.07
C ARG A 49 -3.07 4.30 -4.24
N ILE A 50 -1.74 4.26 -4.29
CA ILE A 50 -1.02 3.42 -5.26
C ILE A 50 -1.13 1.95 -4.86
N LEU A 51 -0.90 1.60 -3.60
CA LEU A 51 -1.00 0.22 -3.14
C LEU A 51 -2.40 -0.37 -3.41
N ASP A 52 -3.46 0.42 -3.27
CA ASP A 52 -4.86 -0.01 -3.46
C ASP A 52 -5.21 -0.42 -4.89
N ILE A 53 -4.45 0.02 -5.89
CA ILE A 53 -4.68 -0.41 -7.27
C ILE A 53 -3.86 -1.65 -7.66
N ALA A 54 -2.98 -2.13 -6.78
CA ALA A 54 -2.22 -3.34 -7.02
C ALA A 54 -3.05 -4.60 -6.73
N SER A 55 -2.80 -5.67 -7.48
CA SER A 55 -3.15 -7.02 -7.03
C SER A 55 -2.24 -7.39 -5.86
N LYS A 56 -2.82 -7.87 -4.75
CA LYS A 56 -2.11 -8.15 -3.49
C LYS A 56 -2.20 -9.63 -3.16
N LYS A 57 -1.06 -10.26 -2.80
CA LYS A 57 -1.01 -11.61 -2.20
C LYS A 57 -0.24 -11.55 -0.89
N VAL A 58 -0.94 -11.80 0.22
CA VAL A 58 -0.36 -11.75 1.57
C VAL A 58 0.32 -13.08 1.89
N ASN A 59 1.57 -13.03 2.35
CA ASN A 59 2.38 -14.18 2.73
C ASN A 59 3.08 -13.89 4.07
N GLY A 60 2.37 -14.11 5.19
CA GLY A 60 2.90 -13.87 6.54
C GLY A 60 3.32 -12.40 6.73
N GLN A 61 4.62 -12.16 6.90
CA GLN A 61 5.20 -10.81 7.07
C GLN A 61 5.50 -10.07 5.77
N SER A 62 5.19 -10.69 4.62
CA SER A 62 5.43 -10.10 3.31
C SER A 62 4.15 -10.03 2.49
N VAL A 63 4.11 -9.11 1.53
CA VAL A 63 3.05 -9.01 0.54
C VAL A 63 3.64 -8.84 -0.84
N ASP A 64 3.23 -9.73 -1.75
CA ASP A 64 3.52 -9.60 -3.16
C ASP A 64 2.49 -8.66 -3.80
N LEU A 65 2.98 -7.63 -4.48
CA LEU A 65 2.19 -6.64 -5.21
C LEU A 65 2.45 -6.78 -6.71
N SER A 66 1.39 -6.72 -7.50
CA SER A 66 1.47 -6.67 -8.96
C SER A 66 0.68 -5.48 -9.50
N PHE A 67 1.36 -4.62 -10.25
CA PHE A 67 0.79 -3.45 -10.92
C PHE A 67 0.73 -3.72 -12.42
N LYS A 68 -0.46 -3.64 -13.01
CA LYS A 68 -0.62 -3.69 -14.47
C LYS A 68 -0.48 -2.28 -15.03
N LEU A 69 0.48 -2.07 -15.93
CA LEU A 69 0.64 -0.83 -16.69
C LEU A 69 0.58 -1.16 -18.18
N ASN A 70 0.39 -0.15 -19.03
CA ASN A 70 0.46 -0.36 -20.47
C ASN A 70 1.86 -0.91 -20.83
N GLY A 71 1.88 -2.06 -21.51
CA GLY A 71 3.13 -2.72 -21.90
C GLY A 71 3.69 -3.74 -20.90
N GLY A 72 3.03 -4.01 -19.76
CA GLY A 72 3.45 -5.11 -18.89
C GLY A 72 2.94 -5.06 -17.45
N ALA A 73 3.66 -5.76 -16.57
CA ALA A 73 3.39 -5.74 -15.13
C ALA A 73 4.66 -5.47 -14.34
N ILE A 74 4.55 -4.70 -13.26
CA ILE A 74 5.63 -4.52 -12.28
C ILE A 74 5.27 -5.31 -11.02
N ASN A 75 6.19 -6.13 -10.54
CA ASN A 75 6.03 -6.91 -9.32
C ASN A 75 6.98 -6.42 -8.23
N TYR A 76 6.46 -6.28 -7.01
CA TYR A 76 7.24 -5.92 -5.81
C TYR A 76 6.87 -6.83 -4.65
N ARG A 77 7.82 -7.01 -3.72
CA ARG A 77 7.55 -7.61 -2.41
C ARG A 77 7.79 -6.57 -1.34
N LEU A 78 6.77 -6.28 -0.55
CA LEU A 78 6.90 -5.51 0.69
C LEU A 78 7.15 -6.49 1.83
N MET A 79 8.15 -6.20 2.65
CA MET A 79 8.44 -6.94 3.88
C MET A 79 8.26 -5.99 5.05
N VAL A 80 7.65 -6.47 6.13
CA VAL A 80 7.49 -5.72 7.37
C VAL A 80 8.42 -6.31 8.42
N ASP A 81 9.36 -5.51 8.90
CA ASP A 81 10.38 -5.96 9.85
C ASP A 81 9.78 -6.35 11.21
N ASN A 82 8.79 -5.61 11.73
CA ASN A 82 8.15 -5.86 13.03
C ASN A 82 6.73 -5.27 13.12
N GLY A 83 5.81 -5.98 13.80
CA GLY A 83 4.45 -5.49 14.13
C GLY A 83 3.31 -5.99 13.22
N SER A 84 2.07 -5.60 13.55
CA SER A 84 0.90 -5.82 12.69
C SER A 84 1.04 -4.96 11.44
N ASN A 85 0.87 -5.56 10.26
CA ASN A 85 1.18 -4.92 8.99
C ASN A 85 0.19 -3.77 8.67
N PRO A 86 0.59 -2.49 8.78
CA PRO A 86 -0.35 -1.37 8.69
C PRO A 86 -0.88 -1.16 7.27
N PHE A 87 -0.25 -1.79 6.29
CA PHE A 87 -0.61 -1.67 4.87
C PHE A 87 -1.73 -2.63 4.47
N PHE A 88 -2.13 -3.60 5.34
CA PHE A 88 -3.05 -4.66 4.91
C PHE A 88 -4.04 -5.09 6.01
N ASN A 89 -5.33 -4.90 5.68
CA ASN A 89 -6.55 -5.61 6.14
C ASN A 89 -7.84 -4.80 5.83
N ASN A 90 -7.81 -3.87 4.85
CA ASN A 90 -8.90 -2.89 4.64
C ASN A 90 -9.26 -2.08 5.90
N MET A 91 -8.37 -2.07 6.91
CA MET A 91 -8.64 -1.49 8.23
C MET A 91 -8.98 0.01 8.13
N LEU A 92 -8.44 0.69 7.10
CA LEU A 92 -8.70 2.10 6.84
C LEU A 92 -9.83 2.37 5.84
N SER A 93 -10.17 1.42 4.97
CA SER A 93 -11.21 1.62 3.94
C SER A 93 -12.62 1.24 4.42
N GLY A 94 -12.72 0.44 5.49
CA GLY A 94 -13.99 -0.01 6.07
C GLY A 94 -14.35 0.65 7.40
N PHE A 95 -13.52 1.54 7.94
CA PHE A 95 -13.80 2.15 9.23
C PHE A 95 -15.07 3.00 9.16
N ARG A 96 -16.04 2.66 10.00
CA ARG A 96 -17.24 3.45 10.26
C ARG A 96 -17.20 3.82 11.72
N LEU A 97 -17.24 5.11 12.01
CA LEU A 97 -17.36 5.57 13.38
C LEU A 97 -18.72 5.07 13.92
N PRO A 98 -18.75 4.29 15.02
CA PRO A 98 -20.01 3.90 15.64
C PRO A 98 -20.78 5.15 16.07
N SER A 99 -22.09 5.16 15.83
CA SER A 99 -22.95 6.29 16.22
C SER A 99 -23.11 6.44 17.74
N LYS A 100 -22.76 5.41 18.50
CA LYS A 100 -22.82 5.38 19.97
C LYS A 100 -21.62 4.61 20.52
N LEU A 101 -21.05 5.11 21.61
CA LEU A 101 -19.95 4.46 22.36
C LEU A 101 -20.43 3.30 23.24
N LEU A 102 -21.70 3.33 23.65
CA LEU A 102 -22.33 2.33 24.52
C LEU A 102 -23.63 1.85 23.86
N ASP A 103 -23.86 0.54 23.93
CA ASP A 103 -25.10 -0.10 23.49
C ASP A 103 -25.94 -0.45 24.74
N PRO A 104 -26.84 0.43 25.19
CA PRO A 104 -27.60 0.22 26.43
C PRO A 104 -28.59 -0.95 26.33
N GLU A 105 -28.83 -1.53 25.16
CA GLU A 105 -29.68 -2.72 24.98
C GLU A 105 -28.92 -4.04 25.18
N ARG A 106 -27.59 -3.98 25.31
CA ARG A 106 -26.70 -5.13 25.59
C ARG A 106 -26.29 -5.22 27.07
N GLU A 107 -27.11 -4.73 27.99
CA GLU A 107 -26.96 -5.16 29.38
C GLU A 107 -27.44 -6.62 29.51
N PRO A 108 -26.60 -7.57 29.96
CA PRO A 108 -27.10 -8.88 30.31
C PRO A 108 -28.10 -8.68 31.43
N LYS A 109 -29.35 -9.15 31.23
CA LYS A 109 -30.35 -9.15 32.29
C LYS A 109 -29.76 -9.88 33.49
N GLY A 110 -29.47 -9.11 34.54
CA GLY A 110 -28.95 -9.63 35.80
C GLY A 110 -29.88 -10.72 36.32
N TYR A 111 -29.25 -11.77 36.84
CA TYR A 111 -29.89 -12.84 37.60
C TYR A 111 -30.03 -12.40 39.06
#